data_AF-A0A2V5UZZ5-F1
#
_entry.id   AF-A0A2V5UZZ5-F1
#
_cell.length_a   1.000
_cell.length_b   1.000
_cell.length_c   1.000
_cell.angle_alpha   90.00
_cell.angle_beta   90.00
_cell.angle_gamma   90.00
#
_symmetry.space_group_name_H-M   'P 1'
#
loop_
_entity.id
_entity.type
_entity.pdbx_description
1 polymer ?
#
loop_
_entity_poly.entity_id
_entity_poly.type
_entity_poly.pdbx_seq_one_letter_code
_entity_poly.pdbx_strand_id
1 'polypeptide(L)'
;SVQLNQANNMEFYRPFAQESWPFLKIVVRSPLPSETITRSVKTALRGIDPSLALIWPQPFSEILAQVLGQAKLMMVLLGVFAGVALLLATVGIYGAVAYTVEQRTSEIGVRMALGAQTRDVLRLIINQGMKPVLIGLGIGLVAAFALGRLIASQLYQVSAHNPALLGGATILLAATALFACLLPARRASMVDPVQALRTE
;
A
#
# COMPACT_ATOMS: atom_id res chain seq x y z
N SER A 1 -19.63 6.23 -7.07
CA SER A 1 -18.93 5.95 -8.35
C SER A 1 -19.98 5.75 -9.43
N VAL A 2 -20.25 6.76 -10.26
CA VAL A 2 -21.25 6.66 -11.33
C VAL A 2 -20.65 5.87 -12.48
N GLN A 3 -21.09 4.62 -12.66
CA GLN A 3 -20.68 3.78 -13.78
C GLN A 3 -21.49 4.16 -15.02
N LEU A 4 -20.85 4.83 -15.97
CA LEU A 4 -21.47 5.35 -17.20
C LEU A 4 -21.91 4.26 -18.21
N ASN A 5 -21.74 2.98 -17.89
CA ASN A 5 -22.00 1.85 -18.79
C ASN A 5 -22.97 0.81 -18.20
N GLN A 6 -23.68 1.14 -17.13
CA GLN A 6 -24.79 0.34 -16.60
C GLN A 6 -26.09 1.10 -16.77
N ALA A 7 -27.13 0.43 -17.26
CA ALA A 7 -28.49 0.97 -17.25
C ALA A 7 -28.88 1.24 -15.79
N ASN A 8 -29.29 2.47 -15.50
CA ASN A 8 -29.66 2.89 -14.16
C ASN A 8 -31.05 2.31 -13.85
N ASN A 9 -31.15 1.31 -12.98
CA ASN A 9 -32.39 0.53 -12.79
C ASN A 9 -33.48 1.25 -11.98
N MET A 10 -33.25 2.49 -11.55
CA MET A 10 -34.25 3.32 -10.87
C MET A 10 -34.23 4.73 -11.46
N GLU A 11 -35.18 4.98 -12.35
CA GLU A 11 -35.54 6.31 -12.80
C GLU A 11 -36.93 6.61 -12.23
N PHE A 12 -37.03 7.59 -11.33
CA PHE A 12 -38.30 8.13 -10.89
C PHE A 12 -38.50 9.50 -11.50
N TYR A 13 -39.65 9.69 -12.15
CA TYR A 13 -40.01 10.98 -12.73
C TYR A 13 -40.21 12.01 -11.62
N ARG A 14 -39.39 13.05 -11.61
CA ARG A 14 -39.58 14.24 -10.77
C ARG A 14 -40.04 15.41 -11.65
N PRO A 15 -41.19 16.04 -11.37
CA PRO A 15 -41.63 17.22 -12.09
C PRO A 15 -40.58 18.33 -12.00
N PHE A 16 -40.29 18.99 -13.12
CA PHE A 16 -39.31 20.09 -13.20
C PHE A 16 -39.63 21.24 -12.22
N ALA A 17 -40.92 21.48 -11.93
CA ALA A 17 -41.35 22.47 -10.95
C ALA A 17 -40.94 22.14 -9.51
N GLN A 18 -40.64 20.87 -9.20
CA GLN A 18 -40.30 20.39 -7.86
C GLN A 18 -38.79 20.41 -7.59
N GLU A 19 -37.97 20.27 -8.63
CA GLU A 19 -36.50 20.34 -8.55
C GLU A 19 -35.98 21.03 -9.81
N SER A 20 -36.10 22.37 -9.83
CA SER A 20 -35.52 23.20 -10.88
C SER A 20 -34.02 23.24 -10.68
N TRP A 21 -33.29 22.28 -11.26
CA TRP A 21 -31.85 22.38 -11.39
C TRP A 21 -31.57 23.31 -12.57
N PRO A 22 -31.10 24.56 -12.34
CA PRO A 22 -31.04 25.56 -13.41
C PRO A 22 -29.85 25.33 -14.37
N PHE A 23 -29.17 24.18 -14.29
CA PHE A 23 -27.96 23.89 -15.04
C PHE A 23 -28.08 22.52 -15.73
N LEU A 24 -27.93 22.52 -17.06
CA LEU A 24 -27.78 21.30 -17.84
C LEU A 24 -26.31 20.86 -17.81
N LYS A 25 -26.03 19.64 -17.36
CA LYS A 25 -24.68 19.05 -17.40
C LYS A 25 -24.54 18.20 -18.66
N ILE A 26 -23.59 18.56 -19.52
CA ILE A 26 -23.27 17.80 -20.73
C ILE A 26 -21.86 17.25 -20.57
N VAL A 27 -21.70 15.93 -20.69
CA VAL A 27 -20.39 15.26 -20.69
C VAL A 27 -20.06 14.87 -22.12
N VAL A 28 -18.97 15.41 -22.65
CA VAL A 28 -18.52 15.16 -24.02
C VAL A 28 -17.25 14.33 -23.97
N ARG A 29 -17.28 13.12 -24.54
CA ARG A 29 -16.09 12.29 -24.72
C ARG A 29 -15.48 12.59 -26.07
N SER A 30 -14.22 13.05 -26.09
CA SER A 30 -13.49 13.32 -27.33
C SER A 30 -11.99 13.13 -27.14
N PRO A 31 -11.26 12.70 -28.18
CA PRO A 31 -9.79 12.64 -28.18
C PRO A 31 -9.10 14.01 -28.35
N LEU A 32 -9.85 15.07 -28.68
CA LEU A 32 -9.31 16.42 -28.92
C LEU A 32 -9.03 17.17 -27.60
N PRO A 33 -8.11 18.16 -27.60
CA PRO A 33 -7.86 19.01 -26.43
C PRO A 33 -9.15 19.66 -25.89
N SER A 34 -9.23 19.80 -24.56
CA SER A 34 -10.41 20.32 -23.86
C SER A 34 -10.83 21.70 -24.37
N GLU A 35 -9.88 22.57 -24.69
CA GLU A 35 -10.16 23.89 -25.25
C GLU A 35 -10.81 23.84 -26.63
N THR A 36 -10.32 22.96 -27.51
CA THR A 36 -10.85 22.79 -28.88
C THR A 36 -12.29 22.29 -28.84
N ILE A 37 -12.56 21.31 -27.98
CA ILE A 37 -13.92 20.77 -27.77
C ILE A 37 -14.82 21.80 -27.12
N THR A 38 -14.34 22.52 -26.11
CA THR A 38 -15.11 23.59 -25.44
C THR A 38 -15.54 24.66 -26.43
N ARG A 39 -14.64 25.08 -27.34
CA ARG A 39 -14.98 26.02 -28.42
C ARG A 39 -16.02 25.44 -29.38
N SER A 40 -15.85 24.20 -29.82
CA SER A 40 -16.80 23.52 -30.73
C SER A 40 -18.20 23.40 -30.10
N VAL A 41 -18.28 22.97 -28.83
CA VAL A 41 -19.53 22.87 -28.06
C VAL A 41 -20.16 24.25 -27.87
N LYS A 42 -19.37 25.28 -27.53
CA LYS A 42 -19.86 26.66 -27.41
C LYS A 42 -20.47 27.18 -28.71
N THR A 43 -19.85 26.89 -29.85
CA THR A 43 -20.38 27.27 -31.17
C THR A 43 -21.69 26.53 -31.48
N ALA A 44 -21.77 25.23 -31.20
CA ALA A 44 -23.00 24.46 -31.38
C ALA A 44 -24.15 24.95 -30.48
N LEU A 45 -23.87 25.25 -29.21
CA LEU A 45 -24.86 25.77 -28.26
C LEU A 45 -25.42 27.14 -28.69
N ARG A 46 -24.55 28.03 -29.19
CA ARG A 46 -24.98 29.34 -29.72
C ARG A 46 -25.92 29.22 -30.93
N GLY A 47 -25.81 28.14 -31.71
CA GLY A 47 -26.73 27.87 -32.81
C GLY A 47 -28.11 27.40 -32.37
N ILE A 48 -28.24 26.89 -31.13
CA ILE A 48 -29.51 26.46 -30.54
C ILE A 48 -30.18 27.65 -29.85
N ASP A 49 -29.47 28.29 -28.91
CA ASP A 49 -29.97 29.45 -28.17
C ASP A 49 -28.79 30.34 -27.70
N PRO A 50 -28.72 31.60 -28.14
CA PRO A 50 -27.69 32.55 -27.72
C PRO A 50 -27.68 32.87 -26.22
N SER A 51 -28.79 32.65 -25.51
CA SER A 51 -28.93 32.92 -24.07
C SER A 51 -28.29 31.83 -23.20
N LEU A 52 -27.99 30.65 -23.77
CA LEU A 52 -27.34 29.56 -23.06
C LEU A 52 -25.85 29.88 -22.84
N ALA A 53 -25.52 30.23 -21.59
CA ALA A 53 -24.15 30.43 -21.15
C ALA A 53 -23.49 29.09 -20.80
N LEU A 54 -22.26 28.89 -21.30
CA LEU A 54 -21.41 27.79 -20.86
C LEU A 54 -20.75 28.18 -19.54
N ILE A 55 -21.24 27.62 -18.43
CA ILE A 55 -20.73 27.91 -17.08
C ILE A 55 -19.66 26.87 -16.73
N TRP A 56 -18.43 27.32 -16.48
CA TRP A 56 -17.27 26.52 -16.05
C TRP A 56 -17.02 25.22 -16.83
N PRO A 57 -16.59 25.32 -18.10
CA PRO A 57 -16.06 24.15 -18.80
C PRO A 57 -14.80 23.66 -18.10
N GLN A 58 -14.85 22.45 -17.54
CA GLN A 58 -13.68 21.82 -16.93
C GLN A 58 -13.38 20.49 -17.61
N PRO A 59 -12.08 20.18 -17.83
CA PRO A 59 -11.70 18.87 -18.26
C PRO A 59 -12.07 17.85 -17.18
N PHE A 60 -12.50 16.67 -17.61
CA PHE A 60 -12.90 15.60 -16.68
C PHE A 60 -11.77 15.21 -15.71
N SER A 61 -10.50 15.42 -16.10
CA SER A 61 -9.33 15.21 -15.25
C SER A 61 -9.29 16.12 -14.01
N GLU A 62 -9.75 17.37 -14.11
CA GLU A 62 -9.81 18.29 -12.96
C GLU A 62 -10.90 17.87 -11.99
N ILE A 63 -12.07 17.49 -12.51
CA ILE A 63 -13.18 16.96 -11.70
C ILE A 63 -12.70 15.72 -10.94
N LEU A 64 -12.00 14.81 -11.62
CA LEU A 64 -11.45 13.62 -11.00
C LEU A 64 -10.38 13.95 -9.95
N ALA A 65 -9.51 14.94 -10.22
CA ALA A 65 -8.49 15.38 -9.27
C ALA A 65 -9.12 15.99 -8.00
N GLN A 66 -10.22 16.71 -8.13
CA GLN A 66 -10.93 17.33 -7.01
C GLN A 66 -11.65 16.29 -6.16
N VAL A 67 -12.28 15.29 -6.79
CA VAL A 67 -12.95 14.18 -6.08
C VAL A 67 -11.93 13.24 -5.42
N LEU A 68 -10.80 12.96 -6.07
CA LEU A 68 -9.76 12.08 -5.54
C LEU A 68 -8.74 12.78 -4.65
N GLY A 69 -8.79 14.11 -4.51
CA GLY A 69 -7.80 14.89 -3.76
C GLY A 69 -7.67 14.44 -2.31
N GLN A 70 -8.81 14.28 -1.62
CA GLN A 70 -8.86 13.81 -0.23
C GLN A 70 -8.34 12.36 -0.10
N ALA A 71 -8.75 11.48 -1.02
CA ALA A 71 -8.29 10.09 -1.05
C ALA A 71 -6.76 10.01 -1.28
N LYS A 72 -6.22 10.85 -2.17
CA LYS A 72 -4.78 10.92 -2.46
C LYS A 72 -3.97 11.35 -1.24
N LEU A 73 -4.44 12.37 -0.53
CA LEU A 73 -3.79 12.83 0.71
C LEU A 73 -3.74 11.70 1.74
N MET A 74 -4.88 11.03 1.97
CA MET A 74 -4.97 9.92 2.92
C MET A 74 -4.08 8.74 2.51
N MET A 75 -4.02 8.39 1.22
CA MET A 75 -3.10 7.37 0.71
C MET A 75 -1.63 7.74 0.93
N VAL A 76 -1.24 9.00 0.72
CA VAL A 76 0.14 9.46 0.94
C VAL A 76 0.50 9.38 2.43
N LEU A 77 -0.37 9.86 3.33
CA LEU A 77 -0.14 9.77 4.78
C LEU A 77 0.00 8.31 5.23
N LEU A 78 -0.89 7.44 4.76
CA LEU A 78 -0.86 6.02 5.10
C LEU A 78 0.42 5.36 4.56
N GLY A 79 0.86 5.75 3.36
CA GLY A 79 2.13 5.31 2.79
C GLY A 79 3.34 5.76 3.61
N VAL A 80 3.36 7.01 4.10
CA VAL A 80 4.41 7.52 4.99
C VAL A 80 4.43 6.75 6.30
N PHE A 81 3.28 6.56 6.95
CA PHE A 81 3.21 5.77 8.19
C PHE A 81 3.64 4.32 7.99
N ALA A 82 3.23 3.68 6.89
CA ALA A 82 3.69 2.34 6.55
C ALA A 82 5.21 2.29 6.35
N GLY A 83 5.80 3.31 5.70
CA GLY A 83 7.24 3.43 5.54
C GLY A 83 7.97 3.57 6.88
N VAL A 84 7.49 4.43 7.78
CA VAL A 84 8.05 4.58 9.13
C VAL A 84 7.91 3.29 9.94
N ALA A 85 6.75 2.63 9.89
CA ALA A 85 6.53 1.36 10.57
C ALA A 85 7.48 0.26 10.05
N LEU A 86 7.73 0.20 8.74
CA LEU A 86 8.71 -0.69 8.14
C LEU A 86 10.13 -0.40 8.65
N LEU A 87 10.53 0.87 8.71
CA LEU A 87 11.83 1.26 9.26
C LEU A 87 11.97 0.83 10.73
N LEU A 88 10.97 1.12 11.56
CA LEU A 88 10.96 0.72 12.96
C LEU A 88 11.01 -0.80 13.12
N ALA A 89 10.27 -1.55 12.30
CA ALA A 89 10.31 -3.00 12.29
C ALA A 89 11.71 -3.52 11.91
N THR A 90 12.35 -2.95 10.88
CA THR A 90 13.71 -3.34 10.49
C THR A 90 14.74 -3.07 11.59
N VAL A 91 14.66 -1.92 12.28
CA VAL A 91 15.54 -1.59 13.41
C VAL A 91 15.30 -2.53 14.59
N GLY A 92 14.03 -2.82 14.92
CA GLY A 92 13.67 -3.74 16.00
C GLY A 92 14.15 -5.17 15.75
N ILE A 93 13.95 -5.69 14.53
CA ILE A 93 14.44 -7.02 14.13
C ILE A 93 15.97 -7.05 14.16
N TYR A 94 16.63 -6.03 13.59
CA TYR A 94 18.08 -5.90 13.64
C TYR A 94 18.60 -5.94 15.08
N GLY A 95 18.04 -5.12 15.97
CA GLY A 95 18.45 -5.04 17.36
C GLY A 95 18.25 -6.34 18.12
N ALA A 96 17.08 -6.98 17.96
CA ALA A 96 16.79 -8.27 18.58
C ALA A 96 17.76 -9.37 18.11
N VAL A 97 18.01 -9.45 16.79
CA VAL A 97 18.92 -10.44 16.22
C VAL A 97 20.36 -10.16 16.62
N ALA A 98 20.82 -8.92 16.54
CA ALA A 98 22.17 -8.51 16.95
C ALA A 98 22.43 -8.86 18.42
N TYR A 99 21.47 -8.56 19.31
CA TYR A 99 21.56 -8.91 20.72
C TYR A 99 21.65 -10.42 20.95
N THR A 100 20.85 -11.22 20.25
CA THR A 100 20.93 -12.68 20.35
C THR A 100 22.24 -13.25 19.81
N VAL A 101 22.84 -12.61 18.80
CA VAL A 101 24.15 -12.99 18.28
C VAL A 101 25.23 -12.69 19.32
N GLU A 102 25.24 -11.48 19.90
CA GLU A 102 26.22 -11.09 20.91
C GLU A 102 26.21 -12.03 22.12
N GLN A 103 25.03 -12.36 22.66
CA GLN A 103 24.89 -13.34 23.76
C GLN A 103 25.38 -14.75 23.42
N ARG A 104 25.40 -15.14 22.13
CA ARG A 104 25.78 -16.48 21.69
C ARG A 104 27.12 -16.53 20.96
N THR A 105 27.91 -15.45 21.05
CA THR A 105 29.20 -15.35 20.35
C THR A 105 30.16 -16.48 20.76
N SER A 106 30.16 -16.87 22.04
CA SER A 106 30.97 -17.99 22.55
C SER A 106 30.58 -19.33 21.93
N GLU A 107 29.28 -19.66 21.91
CA GLU A 107 28.77 -20.88 21.28
C GLU A 107 29.05 -20.90 19.76
N ILE A 108 28.89 -19.77 19.08
CA ILE A 108 29.18 -19.61 17.66
C ILE A 108 30.67 -19.81 17.40
N GLY A 109 31.54 -19.26 18.24
CA GLY A 109 33.00 -19.43 18.18
C GLY A 109 33.44 -20.87 18.36
N VAL A 110 32.87 -21.59 19.34
CA VAL A 110 33.14 -23.02 19.55
C VAL A 110 32.68 -23.85 18.35
N ARG A 111 31.49 -23.59 17.80
CA ARG A 111 31.02 -24.30 16.59
C ARG A 111 31.91 -24.06 15.37
N MET A 112 32.38 -22.82 15.18
CA MET A 112 33.32 -22.48 14.13
C MET A 112 34.67 -23.19 14.32
N ALA A 113 35.18 -23.27 15.56
CA ALA A 113 36.41 -23.99 15.88
C ALA A 113 36.29 -25.52 15.66
N LEU A 114 35.09 -26.07 15.82
CA LEU A 114 34.76 -27.47 15.50
C LEU A 114 34.55 -27.73 13.99
N GLY A 115 34.71 -26.71 13.13
CA GLY A 115 34.66 -26.84 11.67
C GLY A 115 33.31 -26.50 11.03
N ALA A 116 32.37 -25.88 11.76
CA ALA A 116 31.12 -25.41 11.16
C ALA A 116 31.39 -24.36 10.07
N GLN A 117 30.69 -24.45 8.94
CA GLN A 117 30.85 -23.45 7.87
C GLN A 117 30.13 -22.16 8.23
N THR A 118 30.61 -21.04 7.69
CA THR A 118 29.96 -19.72 7.81
C THR A 118 28.50 -19.74 7.33
N ARG A 119 28.16 -20.61 6.38
CA ARG A 119 26.79 -20.85 5.89
C ARG A 119 25.87 -21.47 6.96
N ASP A 120 26.39 -22.35 7.82
CA ASP A 120 25.62 -22.99 8.87
C ASP A 120 25.23 -21.99 9.96
N VAL A 121 26.18 -21.12 10.34
CA VAL A 121 25.95 -20.01 11.28
C VAL A 121 24.95 -19.00 10.70
N LEU A 122 25.12 -18.61 9.43
CA LEU A 122 24.20 -17.72 8.73
C LEU A 122 22.77 -18.28 8.72
N ARG A 123 22.60 -19.56 8.36
CA ARG A 123 21.30 -20.23 8.31
C ARG A 123 20.66 -20.33 9.70
N LEU A 124 21.44 -20.61 10.74
CA LEU A 124 20.97 -20.67 12.11
C LEU A 124 20.39 -19.32 12.57
N ILE A 125 21.13 -18.23 12.35
CA ILE A 125 20.73 -16.88 12.78
C ILE A 125 19.50 -16.42 11.99
N ILE A 126 19.49 -16.61 10.67
CA ILE A 126 18.33 -16.26 9.84
C ILE A 126 17.09 -17.05 10.29
N ASN A 127 17.20 -18.37 10.52
CA ASN A 127 16.07 -19.16 10.98
C ASN A 127 15.54 -18.70 12.35
N GLN A 128 16.43 -18.36 13.28
CA GLN A 128 16.02 -17.82 14.59
C GLN A 128 15.36 -16.45 14.47
N GLY A 129 15.93 -15.54 13.66
CA GLY A 129 15.38 -14.20 13.44
C GLY A 129 14.06 -14.20 12.65
N MET A 130 13.90 -15.12 11.68
CA MET A 130 12.69 -15.21 10.86
C MET A 130 11.53 -15.94 11.54
N LYS A 131 11.79 -16.81 12.53
CA LYS A 131 10.73 -17.53 13.26
C LYS A 131 9.68 -16.61 13.90
N PRO A 132 10.03 -15.58 14.70
CA PRO A 132 9.05 -14.65 15.27
C PRO A 132 8.35 -13.82 14.18
N VAL A 133 9.05 -13.49 13.08
CA VAL A 133 8.47 -12.77 11.93
C VAL A 133 7.37 -13.58 11.26
N LEU A 134 7.61 -14.87 11.00
CA LEU A 134 6.62 -15.76 10.39
C LEU A 134 5.39 -15.95 11.28
N ILE A 135 5.59 -16.05 12.60
CA ILE A 135 4.49 -16.12 13.56
C ILE A 135 3.68 -14.82 13.54
N GLY A 136 4.36 -13.67 13.58
CA GLY A 136 3.73 -12.36 13.50
C GLY A 136 2.95 -12.16 12.20
N LEU A 137 3.51 -12.60 11.06
CA LEU A 137 2.83 -12.59 9.76
C LEU A 137 1.57 -13.44 9.76
N GLY A 138 1.62 -14.65 10.32
CA GLY A 138 0.46 -15.53 10.45
C GLY A 138 -0.65 -14.88 11.27
N ILE A 139 -0.31 -14.32 12.43
CA ILE A 139 -1.26 -13.61 13.30
C ILE A 139 -1.83 -12.38 12.59
N GLY A 140 -0.97 -11.59 11.94
CA GLY A 140 -1.37 -10.39 11.21
C GLY A 140 -2.31 -10.68 10.05
N LEU A 141 -2.08 -11.75 9.30
CA LEU A 141 -2.98 -12.20 8.23
C LEU A 141 -4.35 -12.58 8.80
N VAL A 142 -4.40 -13.41 9.84
CA VAL A 142 -5.67 -13.80 10.48
C VAL A 142 -6.43 -12.57 10.97
N ALA A 143 -5.75 -11.62 11.62
CA ALA A 143 -6.33 -10.37 12.08
C ALA A 143 -6.86 -9.51 10.92
N ALA A 144 -6.10 -9.40 9.81
CA ALA A 144 -6.50 -8.66 8.62
C ALA A 144 -7.77 -9.24 7.98
N PHE A 145 -7.88 -10.56 7.87
CA PHE A 145 -9.09 -11.22 7.36
C PHE A 145 -10.29 -11.00 8.31
N ALA A 146 -10.09 -11.14 9.61
CA ALA A 146 -11.17 -10.96 10.59
C ALA A 146 -11.72 -9.52 10.60
N LEU A 147 -10.83 -8.52 10.63
CA LEU A 147 -11.21 -7.10 10.61
C LEU A 147 -11.78 -6.69 9.24
N GLY A 148 -11.18 -7.18 8.15
CA GLY A 148 -11.67 -6.93 6.80
C GLY A 148 -13.11 -7.42 6.60
N ARG A 149 -13.45 -8.59 7.16
CA ARG A 149 -14.82 -9.10 7.16
C ARG A 149 -15.79 -8.21 7.94
N LEU A 150 -15.38 -7.71 9.11
CA LEU A 150 -16.21 -6.85 9.97
C LEU A 150 -16.44 -5.46 9.34
N ILE A 151 -15.46 -4.93 8.63
CA ILE A 151 -15.60 -3.67 7.88
C ILE A 151 -16.48 -3.88 6.64
N ALA A 152 -16.31 -4.98 5.91
CA ALA A 152 -17.11 -5.29 4.72
C ALA A 152 -18.61 -5.43 5.03
N SER A 153 -18.98 -5.87 6.24
CA SER A 153 -20.39 -5.89 6.67
C SER A 153 -20.99 -4.50 6.90
N GLN A 154 -20.17 -3.46 7.05
CA GLN A 154 -20.62 -2.09 7.35
C GLN A 154 -20.56 -1.16 6.13
N LEU A 155 -19.73 -1.45 5.12
CA LEU A 155 -19.53 -0.61 3.94
C LEU A 155 -19.89 -1.35 2.64
N TYR A 156 -20.94 -0.88 1.96
CA TYR A 156 -21.32 -1.36 0.62
C TYR A 156 -20.15 -1.17 -0.38
N GLN A 157 -19.87 -2.20 -1.20
CA GLN A 157 -18.90 -2.20 -2.32
C GLN A 157 -17.38 -2.17 -2.03
N VAL A 158 -16.90 -2.39 -0.79
CA VAL A 158 -15.46 -2.58 -0.57
C VAL A 158 -15.09 -4.06 -0.75
N SER A 159 -14.38 -4.38 -1.83
CA SER A 159 -13.78 -5.70 -2.00
C SER A 159 -12.61 -5.87 -1.02
N ALA A 160 -12.93 -6.30 0.21
CA ALA A 160 -11.98 -6.39 1.32
C ALA A 160 -10.89 -7.47 1.12
N HIS A 161 -10.99 -8.30 0.09
CA HIS A 161 -10.18 -9.50 -0.08
C HIS A 161 -9.49 -9.52 -1.44
N ASN A 162 -8.59 -8.57 -1.68
CA ASN A 162 -7.71 -8.63 -2.86
C ASN A 162 -6.47 -9.49 -2.53
N PRO A 163 -6.36 -10.72 -3.07
CA PRO A 163 -5.25 -11.62 -2.76
C PRO A 163 -3.90 -11.07 -3.24
N ALA A 164 -3.88 -10.26 -4.30
CA ALA A 164 -2.65 -9.65 -4.80
C ALA A 164 -2.09 -8.62 -3.82
N LEU A 165 -2.96 -7.84 -3.16
CA LEU A 165 -2.53 -6.86 -2.15
C LEU A 165 -2.02 -7.53 -0.88
N LEU A 166 -2.74 -8.52 -0.37
CA LEU A 166 -2.33 -9.27 0.83
C LEU A 166 -1.04 -10.08 0.59
N GLY A 167 -0.95 -10.74 -0.57
CA GLY A 167 0.25 -11.45 -0.99
C GLY A 167 1.44 -10.50 -1.15
N GLY A 168 1.26 -9.38 -1.84
CA GLY A 168 2.28 -8.36 -2.03
C GLY A 168 2.78 -7.77 -0.71
N ALA A 169 1.88 -7.43 0.22
CA ALA A 169 2.24 -6.93 1.54
C ALA A 169 3.02 -7.97 2.36
N THR A 170 2.60 -9.24 2.31
CA THR A 170 3.26 -10.34 3.02
C THR A 170 4.67 -10.58 2.50
N ILE A 171 4.85 -10.60 1.18
CA ILE A 171 6.16 -10.74 0.54
C ILE A 171 7.05 -9.56 0.88
N LEU A 172 6.51 -8.34 0.83
CA LEU A 172 7.26 -7.13 1.18
C LEU A 172 7.75 -7.18 2.63
N LEU A 173 6.86 -7.50 3.59
CA LEU A 173 7.21 -7.62 5.00
C LEU A 173 8.25 -8.72 5.24
N ALA A 174 8.07 -9.90 4.63
CA ALA A 174 9.03 -11.01 4.73
C ALA A 174 10.40 -10.63 4.16
N ALA A 175 10.44 -9.94 3.01
CA ALA A 175 11.67 -9.45 2.41
C ALA A 175 12.36 -8.43 3.32
N THR A 176 11.62 -7.45 3.87
CA THR A 176 12.20 -6.44 4.77
C THR A 176 12.80 -7.07 6.04
N ALA A 177 12.13 -8.05 6.61
CA ALA A 177 12.63 -8.79 7.76
C ALA A 177 13.90 -9.60 7.41
N LEU A 178 13.90 -10.26 6.25
CA LEU A 178 15.07 -10.99 5.77
C LEU A 178 16.27 -10.05 5.58
N PHE A 179 16.07 -8.88 4.97
CA PHE A 179 17.11 -7.85 4.83
C PHE A 179 17.64 -7.37 6.19
N ALA A 180 16.75 -7.14 7.17
CA ALA A 180 17.15 -6.76 8.52
C ALA A 180 18.00 -7.84 9.21
N CYS A 181 17.67 -9.13 9.02
CA CYS A 181 18.40 -10.26 9.60
C CYS A 181 19.75 -10.53 8.91
N LEU A 182 19.89 -10.24 7.62
CA LEU A 182 21.10 -10.56 6.85
C LEU A 182 22.33 -9.77 7.30
N LEU A 183 22.17 -8.51 7.71
CA LEU A 183 23.26 -7.66 8.20
C LEU A 183 23.93 -8.22 9.47
N PRO A 184 23.22 -8.46 10.59
CA PRO A 184 23.81 -9.00 11.80
C PRO A 184 24.28 -10.44 11.61
N ALA A 185 23.58 -11.25 10.80
CA ALA A 185 24.02 -12.61 10.51
C ALA A 185 25.32 -12.67 9.71
N ARG A 186 25.53 -11.75 8.76
CA ARG A 186 26.81 -11.58 8.07
C ARG A 186 27.91 -11.13 9.02
N ARG A 187 27.63 -10.15 9.90
CA ARG A 187 28.59 -9.73 10.93
C ARG A 187 29.04 -10.90 11.80
N ALA A 188 28.09 -11.71 12.30
CA ALA A 188 28.38 -12.90 13.09
C ALA A 188 29.27 -13.91 12.36
N SER A 189 29.02 -14.13 11.06
CA SER A 189 29.80 -15.08 10.24
C SER A 189 31.23 -14.62 9.92
N MET A 190 31.53 -13.33 10.12
CA MET A 190 32.87 -12.76 9.92
C MET A 190 33.62 -12.52 11.23
N VAL A 191 33.06 -12.93 12.38
CA VAL A 191 33.78 -12.90 13.67
C VAL A 191 34.89 -13.94 13.62
N ASP A 192 36.12 -13.48 13.83
CA ASP A 192 37.31 -14.33 13.82
C ASP A 192 37.30 -15.24 15.07
N PRO A 193 37.25 -16.58 14.93
CA PRO A 193 37.13 -17.51 16.06
C PRO A 193 38.25 -17.36 17.09
N VAL A 194 39.43 -16.88 16.66
CA VAL A 194 40.58 -16.63 17.55
C VAL A 194 40.35 -15.40 18.45
N GLN A 195 39.63 -14.37 17.98
CA GLN A 195 39.25 -13.23 18.82
C GLN A 195 38.12 -13.58 19.80
N ALA A 196 37.17 -14.43 19.38
CA ALA A 196 36.07 -14.89 20.24
C ALA A 196 36.56 -15.69 21.47
N LEU A 197 37.66 -16.45 21.34
CA LEU A 197 38.27 -17.22 22.43
C LEU A 197 39.24 -16.41 23.30
N ARG A 198 39.66 -15.22 22.86
CA ARG A 198 40.63 -14.35 23.58
C ARG A 198 39.96 -13.30 24.48
N THR A 199 38.63 -13.36 24.61
CA THR A 199 37.84 -12.41 25.44
C THR A 199 37.50 -12.97 26.82
N GLU A 200 38.19 -14.03 27.26
CA GLU A 200 38.27 -14.44 28.68
C GLU A 200 39.57 -13.92 29.32
#